data_AF-A0A497DRE3-F1
#
_entry.id   AF-A0A497DRE3-F1
#
_cell.length_a   1.000
_cell.length_b   1.000
_cell.length_c   1.000
_cell.angle_alpha   90.00
_cell.angle_beta   90.00
_cell.angle_gamma   90.00
#
_symmetry.space_group_name_H-M   'P 1'
#
loop_
_entity.id
_entity.type
_entity.pdbx_description
1 polymer ?
#
loop_
_entity_poly.entity_id
_entity_poly.type
_entity_poly.pdbx_seq_one_letter_code
_entity_poly.pdbx_strand_id
1 'polypeptide(L)'
;MVYQKWIALFSDSHEAWAEQCRTGYPVGLKRAGDDYEQGIIQGTIPNRIPYPDAELNTNYTNANAARENQGGDDMLNKLWWDRKTLQDSWE
;
A
#
# COMPACT_ATOMS: atom_id res chain seq x y z
N MET A 1 16.21 -14.31 0.58
CA MET A 1 16.13 -14.16 -0.89
C MET A 1 15.31 -12.93 -1.33
N VAL A 2 14.26 -12.52 -0.59
CA VAL A 2 13.41 -11.35 -0.94
C VAL A 2 14.19 -10.02 -0.97
N TYR A 3 15.09 -9.77 -0.02
CA TYR A 3 15.91 -8.53 -0.01
C TYR A 3 16.77 -8.35 -1.28
N GLN A 4 17.33 -9.43 -1.82
CA GLN A 4 18.13 -9.39 -3.05
C GLN A 4 17.25 -9.09 -4.26
N LYS A 5 16.03 -9.66 -4.31
CA LYS A 5 15.02 -9.31 -5.32
C LYS A 5 14.67 -7.82 -5.25
N TRP A 6 14.43 -7.28 -4.05
CA TRP A 6 14.11 -5.87 -3.87
C TRP A 6 15.22 -4.93 -4.37
N ILE A 7 16.50 -5.24 -4.09
CA ILE A 7 17.63 -4.47 -4.62
C ILE A 7 17.71 -4.56 -6.15
N ALA A 8 17.49 -5.75 -6.71
CA ALA A 8 17.53 -5.96 -8.16
C ALA A 8 16.41 -5.19 -8.89
N LEU A 9 15.29 -4.93 -8.23
CA LEU A 9 14.16 -4.16 -8.75
C LEU A 9 14.33 -2.64 -8.64
N PHE A 10 15.52 -2.12 -8.34
CA PHE A 10 15.73 -0.67 -8.19
C PHE A 10 15.27 0.14 -9.42
N SER A 11 15.47 -0.37 -10.63
CA SER A 11 15.01 0.28 -11.86
C SER A 11 13.51 0.08 -12.16
N ASP A 12 12.83 -0.79 -11.42
CA ASP A 12 11.40 -1.10 -11.55
C ASP A 12 10.69 -0.89 -10.21
N SER A 13 10.45 0.39 -9.89
CA SER A 13 9.88 0.80 -8.62
C SER A 13 8.45 0.27 -8.38
N HIS A 14 7.68 0.04 -9.45
CA HIS A 14 6.31 -0.47 -9.33
C HIS A 14 6.33 -1.93 -8.86
N GLU A 15 7.17 -2.77 -9.46
CA GLU A 15 7.35 -4.16 -9.03
C GLU A 15 8.03 -4.23 -7.64
N ALA A 16 8.97 -3.32 -7.35
CA ALA A 16 9.57 -3.24 -6.02
C ALA A 16 8.53 -2.93 -4.92
N TRP A 17 7.60 -2.00 -5.19
CA TRP A 17 6.50 -1.67 -4.28
C TRP A 17 5.47 -2.81 -4.19
N ALA A 18 5.10 -3.43 -5.31
CA ALA A 18 4.19 -4.58 -5.31
C ALA A 18 4.76 -5.75 -4.49
N GLU A 19 6.06 -6.05 -4.64
CA GLU A 19 6.75 -7.04 -3.82
C GLU A 19 6.82 -6.66 -2.36
N GLN A 20 6.99 -5.38 -2.04
CA GLN A 20 6.94 -4.90 -0.66
C GLN A 20 5.56 -5.13 -0.05
N CYS A 21 4.47 -4.76 -0.72
CA CYS A 21 3.12 -5.03 -0.25
C CYS A 21 2.85 -6.54 -0.12
N ARG A 22 3.33 -7.36 -1.07
CA ARG A 22 3.11 -8.81 -1.06
C ARG A 22 3.87 -9.51 0.07
N THR A 23 5.11 -9.08 0.33
CA THR A 23 6.03 -9.79 1.22
C THR A 23 6.18 -9.17 2.61
N GLY A 24 5.92 -7.87 2.75
CA GLY A 24 6.24 -7.08 3.93
C GLY A 24 7.72 -6.75 4.09
N TYR A 25 8.58 -7.09 3.12
CA TYR A 25 10.02 -6.85 3.16
C TYR A 25 10.46 -5.78 2.14
N PRO A 26 11.50 -4.99 2.43
CA PRO A 26 12.26 -4.95 3.68
C PRO A 26 11.44 -4.37 4.85
N VAL A 27 11.68 -4.88 6.06
CA VAL A 27 10.96 -4.44 7.27
C VAL A 27 11.48 -3.08 7.75
N GLY A 28 10.62 -2.31 8.43
CA GLY A 28 11.01 -1.05 9.06
C GLY A 28 11.10 0.16 8.11
N LEU A 29 10.63 0.03 6.87
CA LEU A 29 10.46 1.18 5.98
C LEU A 29 9.36 2.10 6.53
N LYS A 30 9.72 3.36 6.78
CA LYS A 30 8.81 4.44 7.15
C LYS A 30 8.92 5.55 6.10
N ARG A 31 7.79 6.19 5.76
CA ARG A 31 7.81 7.39 4.92
C ARG A 31 8.44 8.57 5.66
N ALA A 32 8.14 8.70 6.95
CA ALA A 32 8.55 9.82 7.78
C ALA A 32 9.24 9.31 9.05
N GLY A 33 10.27 10.04 9.52
CA GLY A 33 10.83 9.83 10.84
C GLY A 33 9.85 10.23 11.94
N ASP A 34 10.09 9.78 13.16
CA ASP A 34 9.15 9.96 14.29
C ASP A 34 8.95 11.45 14.66
N ASP A 35 9.95 12.29 14.38
CA ASP A 35 9.90 13.74 14.63
C ASP A 35 9.15 14.55 13.55
N TYR A 36 8.64 13.90 12.51
CA TYR A 36 7.97 14.56 11.38
C TYR A 36 6.45 14.34 11.38
N GLU A 37 5.72 15.12 10.58
CA GLU A 37 4.29 14.90 10.37
C GLU A 37 4.04 13.56 9.65
N GLN A 38 3.26 12.70 10.31
CA GLN A 38 3.00 11.34 9.85
C GLN A 38 2.01 11.31 8.66
N GLY A 39 1.16 12.33 8.53
CA GLY A 39 0.21 12.49 7.43
C GLY A 39 -0.88 11.41 7.39
N ILE A 40 -1.62 11.35 6.28
CA ILE A 40 -2.78 10.45 6.10
C ILE A 40 -2.43 8.95 6.11
N ILE A 41 -1.15 8.62 5.89
CA ILE A 41 -0.64 7.25 5.93
C ILE A 41 0.05 6.91 7.25
N GLN A 42 -0.04 7.77 8.27
CA GLN A 42 0.51 7.52 9.61
C GLN A 42 2.00 7.14 9.61
N GLY A 43 2.79 7.73 8.71
CA GLY A 43 4.23 7.47 8.61
C GLY A 43 4.62 6.14 7.99
N THR A 44 3.66 5.27 7.65
CA THR A 44 3.92 3.98 7.02
C THR A 44 4.07 4.12 5.51
N ILE A 45 4.20 2.99 4.82
CA ILE A 45 4.15 2.93 3.36
C ILE A 45 2.70 2.64 2.94
N PRO A 46 2.15 3.30 1.90
CA PRO A 46 0.80 3.04 1.42
C PRO A 46 0.72 1.65 0.77
N ASN A 47 -0.42 0.98 0.94
CA ASN A 47 -0.72 -0.33 0.35
C ASN A 47 -1.45 -0.21 -0.99
N ARG A 48 -2.05 0.95 -1.27
CA ARG A 48 -2.74 1.25 -2.54
C ARG A 48 -2.79 2.74 -2.84
N ILE A 49 -3.18 3.04 -4.08
CA ILE A 49 -3.51 4.39 -4.54
C ILE A 49 -5.05 4.49 -4.55
N PRO A 50 -5.65 5.56 -3.99
CA PRO A 50 -7.11 5.75 -4.01
C PRO A 50 -7.61 5.99 -5.43
N TYR A 51 -8.92 5.82 -5.63
CA TYR A 51 -9.52 6.21 -6.90
C TYR A 51 -9.38 7.72 -7.10
N PRO A 52 -9.17 8.18 -8.34
CA PRO A 52 -9.11 9.61 -8.61
C PRO A 52 -10.49 10.24 -8.43
N ASP A 53 -10.53 11.49 -7.96
CA ASP A 53 -11.78 12.24 -7.75
C ASP A 53 -12.64 12.35 -9.03
N ALA A 54 -12.01 12.29 -10.20
CA ALA A 54 -12.71 12.27 -11.47
C ALA A 54 -13.68 11.07 -11.57
N GLU A 55 -13.29 9.87 -11.13
CA GLU A 55 -14.14 8.68 -11.16
C GLU A 55 -15.32 8.79 -10.19
N LEU A 56 -15.12 9.46 -9.05
CA LEU A 56 -16.20 9.75 -8.12
C LEU A 56 -17.22 10.74 -8.72
N ASN A 57 -16.79 11.62 -9.63
CA ASN A 57 -17.66 12.59 -10.28
C ASN A 57 -18.36 12.03 -11.54
N THR A 58 -17.64 11.27 -12.36
CA THR A 58 -18.13 10.79 -13.67
C THR A 58 -18.79 9.41 -13.57
N ASN A 59 -18.43 8.60 -12.57
CA ASN A 59 -18.80 7.20 -12.44
C ASN A 59 -19.15 6.82 -10.98
N TYR A 60 -19.83 7.75 -10.29
CA TYR A 60 -20.11 7.67 -8.85
C TYR A 60 -20.66 6.32 -8.39
N THR A 61 -21.65 5.76 -9.11
CA THR A 61 -22.32 4.50 -8.71
C THR A 61 -21.34 3.34 -8.65
N ASN A 62 -20.49 3.18 -9.67
CA ASN A 62 -19.55 2.06 -9.72
C ASN A 62 -18.37 2.29 -8.78
N ALA A 63 -17.86 3.52 -8.71
CA ALA A 63 -16.79 3.88 -7.79
C ALA A 63 -17.20 3.67 -6.33
N ASN A 64 -18.43 4.04 -5.95
CA ASN A 64 -18.93 3.82 -4.60
C ASN A 64 -19.14 2.33 -4.30
N ALA A 65 -19.67 1.55 -5.24
CA ALA A 65 -19.81 0.10 -5.08
C ALA A 65 -18.45 -0.60 -4.89
N ALA A 66 -17.42 -0.18 -5.64
CA ALA A 66 -16.06 -0.69 -5.48
C ALA A 66 -15.47 -0.30 -4.11
N ARG A 67 -15.67 0.95 -3.68
CA ARG A 67 -15.26 1.45 -2.36
C ARG A 67 -15.88 0.63 -1.23
N GLU A 68 -17.17 0.32 -1.31
CA GLU A 68 -17.85 -0.51 -0.32
C GLU A 68 -17.31 -1.94 -0.30
N ASN A 69 -17.08 -2.54 -1.47
CA ASN A 69 -16.57 -3.91 -1.59
C ASN A 69 -15.14 -4.10 -1.02
N GLN A 70 -14.29 -3.08 -1.10
CA GLN A 70 -12.90 -3.15 -0.60
C GLN A 70 -12.75 -2.58 0.83
N GLY A 71 -13.86 -2.20 1.49
CA GLY A 71 -13.86 -1.70 2.87
C GLY A 71 -13.38 -0.25 3.03
N GLY A 72 -13.52 0.60 2.01
CA GLY A 72 -13.07 1.99 2.00
C GLY A 72 -12.25 2.35 0.77
N ASP A 73 -11.73 3.57 0.67
CA ASP A 73 -10.81 3.95 -0.43
C ASP A 73 -9.49 4.54 0.10
N ASP A 74 -9.13 4.23 1.35
CA ASP A 74 -7.92 4.79 1.94
C ASP A 74 -6.65 4.11 1.42
N MET A 75 -5.53 4.84 1.47
CA MET A 75 -4.21 4.34 1.03
C MET A 75 -3.68 3.19 1.90
N LEU A 76 -4.20 3.04 3.12
CA LEU A 76 -3.79 1.99 4.05
C LEU A 76 -4.60 0.70 3.88
N ASN A 77 -5.73 0.73 3.15
CA ASN A 77 -6.52 -0.46 2.86
C ASN A 77 -5.70 -1.42 1.99
N LYS A 78 -5.76 -2.71 2.34
CA LYS A 78 -5.01 -3.76 1.65
C LYS A 78 -5.67 -4.13 0.33
N LEU A 79 -4.84 -4.44 -0.67
CA LEU A 79 -5.31 -5.05 -1.91
C LEU A 79 -5.66 -6.52 -1.69
N TRP A 80 -6.52 -7.07 -2.54
CA TRP A 80 -7.01 -8.45 -2.39
C TRP A 80 -5.90 -9.52 -2.37
N TRP A 81 -4.77 -9.25 -3.00
CA TRP A 81 -3.60 -10.13 -3.04
C TRP A 81 -2.57 -9.86 -1.93
N ASP A 82 -2.70 -8.74 -1.20
CA ASP A 82 -1.86 -8.38 -0.06
C ASP A 82 -2.33 -9.11 1.21
N ARG A 83 -1.84 -10.35 1.35
CA ARG A 83 -2.28 -11.29 2.40
C ARG A 83 -1.41 -11.30 3.66
N LYS A 84 -0.24 -10.66 3.69
CA LYS A 84 0.63 -10.65 4.88
C LYS A 84 0.34 -9.42 5.74
N THR A 85 -0.17 -9.61 6.94
CA THR A 85 -0.26 -8.53 7.93
C THR A 85 1.11 -8.34 8.58
N LEU A 86 1.56 -7.10 8.79
CA LEU A 86 2.87 -6.79 9.40
C LEU A 86 3.03 -7.43 10.80
N GLN A 87 1.92 -7.81 11.44
CA GLN A 87 1.86 -8.55 12.70
C GLN A 87 2.42 -10.00 12.62
N ASP A 88 2.41 -10.63 11.44
CA ASP A 88 2.69 -12.07 11.27
C ASP A 88 4.18 -12.38 11.02
N SER A 89 5.08 -11.44 11.32
CA SER A 89 6.51 -11.55 10.96
C SER A 89 7.41 -12.11 12.07
N TRP A 90 6.83 -12.55 13.20
CA TRP A 90 7.57 -13.06 14.37
C TRP A 90 7.06 -14.39 14.94
N GLU A 91 6.28 -15.15 14.16
CA GLU A 91 6.07 -16.60 14.35
C GLU A 91 6.58 -17.35 13.11
#